data_AF-A0A7J3D4J1-F1
#
_entry.id   AF-A0A7J3D4J1-F1
#
_cell.length_a   1.000
_cell.length_b   1.000
_cell.length_c   1.000
_cell.angle_alpha   90.00
_cell.angle_beta   90.00
_cell.angle_gamma   90.00
#
_symmetry.space_group_name_H-M   'P 1'
#
loop_
_entity.id
_entity.type
_entity.pdbx_description
1 polymer ?
#
loop_
_entity_poly.entity_id
_entity_poly.type
_entity_poly.pdbx_seq_one_letter_code
_entity_poly.pdbx_strand_id
1 'polypeptide(L)' 'MKDILGDDPSIEGMPATTEMSHFVKAGIPSIILGCGDIKVAHTVDENLSLEEIVNLTKIYMLMMLRYLV' A
#
# COMPACT_ATOMS: atom_id res chain seq x y z
N MET A 1 6.92 5.53 -4.59
CA MET A 1 6.43 5.00 -5.89
C MET A 1 7.35 5.44 -7.01
N LYS A 2 7.53 6.74 -7.27
CA LYS A 2 8.42 7.29 -8.30
C LYS A 2 9.78 6.59 -8.48
N ASP A 3 10.51 6.33 -7.40
CA ASP A 3 11.84 5.71 -7.48
C ASP A 3 11.84 4.24 -7.94
N ILE A 4 10.71 3.54 -7.80
CA ILE A 4 10.58 2.12 -8.16
C ILE A 4 9.72 1.94 -9.41
N LEU A 5 8.64 2.71 -9.54
CA LEU A 5 7.63 2.59 -10.60
C LEU A 5 7.77 3.64 -11.70
N GLY A 6 8.56 4.70 -11.50
CA GLY A 6 8.68 5.83 -12.45
C GLY A 6 7.61 6.90 -12.30
N ASP A 7 6.46 6.57 -11.72
CA ASP A 7 5.30 7.46 -11.61
C ASP A 7 5.03 7.96 -10.18
N ASP A 8 4.37 9.12 -10.09
CA ASP A 8 3.90 9.69 -8.83
C ASP A 8 2.67 8.91 -8.31
N PRO A 9 2.54 8.72 -6.97
CA PRO A 9 1.41 7.97 -6.40
C PRO A 9 0.10 8.71 -6.57
N SER A 10 -1.01 7.99 -6.81
CA SER A 10 -2.34 8.56 -6.58
C SER A 10 -2.61 8.64 -5.07
N ILE A 11 -3.29 9.71 -4.65
CA ILE A 11 -3.72 9.90 -3.26
C ILE A 11 -5.23 9.84 -3.23
N GLU A 12 -5.75 8.74 -2.69
CA GLU A 12 -7.17 8.43 -2.68
C GLU A 12 -7.61 7.91 -1.30
N GLY A 13 -8.91 7.97 -1.02
CA GLY A 13 -9.47 7.33 0.17
C GLY A 13 -9.61 5.82 -0.04
N MET A 14 -9.33 5.02 0.99
CA MET A 14 -9.57 3.57 0.94
C MET A 14 -11.07 3.29 1.04
N PRO A 15 -11.71 2.64 0.04
CA PRO A 15 -13.15 2.35 0.06
C PRO A 15 -13.52 1.14 0.94
N ALA A 16 -12.64 0.75 1.85
CA ALA A 16 -12.81 -0.37 2.76
C ALA A 16 -12.31 -0.02 4.16
N THR A 17 -12.63 -0.86 5.13
CA THR A 17 -12.18 -0.69 6.51
C THR A 17 -10.75 -1.18 6.68
N THR A 18 -9.96 -0.41 7.42
CA THR A 18 -8.64 -0.79 7.92
C THR A 18 -8.48 -0.27 9.34
N GLU A 19 -7.51 -0.82 10.07
CA GLU A 19 -7.19 -0.37 11.43
C GLU A 19 -6.55 1.04 11.47
N MET A 20 -6.33 1.69 10.31
CA MET A 20 -5.80 3.05 10.23
C MET A 20 -6.57 4.05 11.08
N SER A 21 -7.90 3.90 11.18
CA SER A 21 -8.73 4.80 11.98
C SER A 21 -8.30 4.83 13.46
N HIS A 22 -7.87 3.70 14.01
CA HIS A 22 -7.36 3.59 15.38
C HIS A 22 -6.00 4.28 15.52
N PHE A 23 -5.09 4.10 14.55
CA PHE A 23 -3.78 4.74 14.55
C PHE A 23 -3.87 6.26 14.43
N VAL A 24 -4.70 6.75 13.51
CA VAL A 24 -4.96 8.19 13.35
C VAL A 24 -5.55 8.78 14.64
N LYS A 25 -6.49 8.08 15.29
CA LYS A 25 -7.06 8.50 16.58
C LYS A 25 -6.02 8.55 17.70
N ALA A 26 -4.98 7.71 17.63
CA ALA A 26 -3.85 7.72 18.55
C ALA A 26 -2.78 8.78 18.19
N GLY A 27 -3.00 9.59 17.15
CA GLY A 27 -2.04 10.61 16.71
C GLY A 27 -0.88 10.07 15.87
N ILE A 28 -0.98 8.84 15.35
CA ILE A 28 0.05 8.21 14.53
C ILE A 28 -0.26 8.46 13.04
N PRO A 29 0.60 9.20 12.31
CA PRO A 29 0.45 9.37 10.87
C PRO A 29 0.49 8.00 10.17
N SER A 30 -0.52 7.72 9.36
CA SER A 30 -0.73 6.40 8.76
C SER A 30 -1.16 6.55 7.30
N ILE A 31 -0.70 5.63 6.46
CA ILE A 31 -1.14 5.49 5.07
C ILE A 31 -1.59 4.05 4.84
N ILE A 32 -2.55 3.86 3.94
CA ILE A 32 -2.86 2.54 3.39
C ILE A 32 -2.13 2.40 2.06
N LEU A 33 -1.34 1.34 1.94
CA LEU A 33 -0.52 1.06 0.78
C LEU A 33 -0.46 -0.45 0.57
N GLY A 34 -0.87 -0.91 -0.62
CA GLY A 34 -0.87 -2.31 -1.02
C GLY A 34 -0.86 -2.47 -2.54
N CYS A 35 -0.92 -3.70 -3.02
CA CYS A 35 -0.99 -4.05 -4.44
C CYS A 35 -2.26 -4.88 -4.76
N GLY A 36 -2.57 -5.01 -6.04
CA GLY A 36 -3.77 -5.71 -6.53
C GLY A 36 -4.99 -4.80 -6.65
N ASP A 37 -6.07 -5.35 -7.22
CA ASP A 37 -7.34 -4.65 -7.38
C ASP A 37 -8.29 -4.98 -6.21
N ILE A 38 -8.70 -3.97 -5.45
CA ILE A 38 -9.65 -4.14 -4.35
C ILE A 38 -10.99 -4.73 -4.80
N LYS A 39 -11.35 -4.60 -6.09
CA LYS A 39 -12.59 -5.17 -6.65
C LYS A 39 -12.58 -6.70 -6.70
N VAL A 40 -11.41 -7.33 -6.71
CA VAL A 40 -11.29 -8.79 -6.71
C VAL A 40 -11.08 -9.38 -5.31
N ALA A 41 -10.84 -8.54 -4.31
CA ALA A 41 -10.79 -8.98 -2.92
C ALA A 41 -12.12 -9.62 -2.49
N HIS A 42 -12.05 -10.72 -1.75
CA HIS A 42 -13.22 -11.50 -1.30
C HIS A 42 -14.08 -12.07 -2.43
N THR A 43 -13.52 -12.24 -3.63
CA THR A 43 -14.16 -12.99 -4.71
C THR A 43 -13.63 -14.42 -4.75
N VAL A 44 -14.30 -15.31 -5.51
CA VAL A 44 -13.88 -16.73 -5.62
C VAL A 44 -12.49 -16.84 -6.27
N ASP A 45 -12.18 -15.96 -7.22
CA ASP A 45 -10.92 -15.93 -7.96
C ASP A 45 -10.10 -14.70 -7.57
N GLU A 46 -9.79 -14.60 -6.27
CA GLU A 46 -8.93 -13.55 -5.74
C GLU A 46 -7.50 -13.74 -6.27
N ASN A 47 -6.99 -12.72 -6.96
CA ASN A 47 -5.69 -12.78 -7.62
C ASN A 47 -5.02 -11.39 -7.67
N LEU A 48 -3.71 -11.38 -7.93
CA LEU A 48 -2.94 -10.18 -8.22
C LEU A 48 -1.68 -10.53 -9.04
N SER A 49 -0.99 -9.51 -9.56
CA SER A 49 0.25 -9.71 -10.31
C SER A 49 1.46 -9.97 -9.40
N LEU A 50 2.29 -10.95 -9.78
CA LEU A 50 3.57 -11.20 -9.12
C LEU A 50 4.53 -10.02 -9.25
N GLU A 51 4.46 -9.27 -10.34
CA GLU A 51 5.29 -8.07 -10.53
C GLU A 51 4.93 -6.99 -9.51
N GLU A 52 3.64 -6.81 -9.23
CA GLU A 52 3.18 -5.84 -8.23
C GLU A 52 3.70 -6.20 -6.83
N ILE A 53 3.75 -7.49 -6.46
CA ILE A 53 4.33 -7.96 -5.20
C ILE A 53 5.81 -7.58 -5.11
N VAL A 54 6.59 -7.85 -6.17
CA VAL A 54 8.02 -7.53 -6.23
C VAL A 54 8.23 -6.02 -6.09
N ASN A 55 7.43 -5.21 -6.78
CA ASN A 55 7.54 -3.76 -6.71
C ASN A 55 7.13 -3.21 -5.34
N LEU A 56 6.05 -3.71 -4.72
CA LEU A 56 5.64 -3.31 -3.38
C LEU A 56 6.72 -3.66 -2.34
N THR A 57 7.37 -4.81 -2.47
CA THR A 57 8.49 -5.21 -1.60
C THR A 57 9.64 -4.20 -1.68
N LYS A 58 10.03 -3.79 -2.88
CA LYS A 58 11.07 -2.75 -3.08
C LYS A 58 10.66 -1.41 -2.48
N ILE A 59 9.38 -1.03 -2.61
CA ILE A 59 8.85 0.21 -2.03
C ILE A 59 8.95 0.16 -0.50
N TYR A 60 8.50 -0.92 0.15
CA TYR A 60 8.62 -1.06 1.59
C TYR A 60 10.08 -1.04 2.06
N MET A 61 11.00 -1.73 1.38
CA MET A 61 12.42 -1.68 1.72
C MET A 61 12.97 -0.24 1.64
N LEU A 62 12.65 0.49 0.57
CA LEU A 62 13.10 1.86 0.40
C LEU A 62 12.49 2.80 1.47
N MET A 63 11.23 2.60 1.86
CA MET A 63 10.62 3.33 2.96
C MET A 63 11.34 3.05 4.29
N MET A 64 11.61 1.78 4.60
CA MET A 64 12.33 1.41 5.82
C MET A 64 13.72 2.05 5.85
N LEU A 65 14.47 2.00 4.75
CA LEU A 65 15.80 2.63 4.64
C LEU A 65 15.79 4.16 4.79
N ARG A 66 14.66 4.81 4.48
CA ARG A 66 14.52 6.28 4.56
C ARG A 66 14.03 6.78 5.90
N TYR A 67 13.25 5.99 6.61
CA TYR A 67 12.49 6.45 7.78
C TYR A 67 12.75 5.65 9.07
N LEU A 68 13.41 4.48 9.00
CA LEU A 68 13.70 3.65 10.17
C LEU A 68 15.20 3.51 10.48
N VAL A 69 16.07 3.88 9.53
CA VAL A 69 17.54 3.86 9.66
C VAL A 69 18.02 5.31 9.66
#